data_AF-A0A524J7M2-F1
#
_entry.id   AF-A0A524J7M2-F1
#
_cell.length_a   1.000
_cell.length_b   1.000
_cell.length_c   1.000
_cell.angle_alpha   90.00
_cell.angle_beta   90.00
_cell.angle_gamma   90.00
#
_symmetry.space_group_name_H-M   'P 1'
#
loop_
_entity.id
_entity.type
_entity.pdbx_description
1 polymer ?
#
loop_
_entity_poly.entity_id
_entity_poly.type
_entity_poly.pdbx_seq_one_letter_code
_entity_poly.pdbx_strand_id
1 'polypeptide(L)'
;HSLQSASRAQRDGRSEEYVAAALLHDIGDELAPYTHGEMVAAILKPYIEPRICWIVEHHGVFQMVHYARQTGEDPDARERYRGHEWFEDCAEFCEIYDQNCFDPAYESLPIEFFESIIGRVFAGPRYLGRA
;
A
#
# COMPACT_ATOMS: atom_id res chain seq x y z
N HIS A 1 -1.35 -10.34 7.10
CA HIS A 1 -1.47 -9.49 5.91
C HIS A 1 -0.34 -8.47 5.82
N SER A 2 -0.36 -7.36 6.55
CA SER A 2 0.58 -6.24 6.34
C SER A 2 2.07 -6.58 6.60
N LEU A 3 2.36 -7.44 7.59
CA LEU A 3 3.73 -7.96 7.79
C LEU A 3 4.23 -8.78 6.59
N GLN A 4 3.35 -9.55 5.95
CA GLN A 4 3.70 -10.34 4.78
C GLN A 4 3.95 -9.43 3.58
N SER A 5 3.12 -8.41 3.38
CA SER A 5 3.29 -7.35 2.38
C SER A 5 4.65 -6.68 2.49
N ALA A 6 4.96 -6.14 3.68
CA ALA A 6 6.23 -5.46 3.96
C ALA A 6 7.44 -6.41 3.83
N SER A 7 7.30 -7.67 4.25
CA SER A 7 8.35 -8.68 4.11
C SER A 7 8.67 -9.00 2.65
N ARG A 8 7.66 -9.08 1.78
CA ARG A 8 7.86 -9.25 0.34
C ARG A 8 8.55 -8.04 -0.27
N ALA A 9 8.06 -6.82 0.02
CA ALA A 9 8.68 -5.59 -0.47
C ALA A 9 10.15 -5.46 -0.02
N GLN A 10 10.45 -5.81 1.24
CA GLN A 10 11.81 -5.81 1.77
C GLN A 10 12.71 -6.82 1.06
N ARG A 11 12.22 -8.04 0.82
CA ARG A 11 12.98 -9.11 0.15
C ARG A 11 13.18 -8.83 -1.35
N ASP A 12 12.27 -8.09 -1.95
CA ASP A 12 12.37 -7.61 -3.33
C ASP A 12 13.26 -6.37 -3.49
N GLY A 13 13.86 -5.87 -2.39
CA GLY A 13 14.79 -4.74 -2.43
C GLY A 13 14.13 -3.39 -2.72
N ARG A 14 12.83 -3.25 -2.42
CA ARG A 14 12.12 -1.97 -2.54
C ARG A 14 12.66 -0.94 -1.54
N SER A 15 12.41 0.33 -1.82
CA SER A 15 12.86 1.44 -0.96
C SER A 15 12.21 1.36 0.44
N GLU A 16 12.85 1.98 1.43
CA GLU A 16 12.30 2.07 2.79
C GLU A 16 10.90 2.71 2.83
N GLU A 17 10.64 3.71 1.97
CA GLU A 17 9.32 4.34 1.83
C GLU A 17 8.27 3.36 1.31
N TYR A 18 8.64 2.50 0.35
CA TYR A 18 7.75 1.48 -0.20
C TYR A 18 7.49 0.36 0.81
N VAL A 19 8.53 -0.08 1.54
CA VAL A 19 8.39 -1.08 2.62
C VAL A 19 7.48 -0.54 3.73
N ALA A 20 7.63 0.74 4.10
CA ALA A 20 6.77 1.38 5.09
C ALA A 20 5.32 1.49 4.58
N ALA A 21 5.10 1.88 3.33
CA ALA A 21 3.78 1.94 2.73
C ALA A 21 3.11 0.55 2.67
N ALA A 22 3.84 -0.48 2.25
CA ALA A 22 3.38 -1.86 2.26
C ALA A 22 3.01 -2.35 3.68
N LEU A 23 3.78 -1.97 4.70
CA LEU A 23 3.44 -2.29 6.09
C LEU A 23 2.16 -1.59 6.56
N LEU A 24 1.89 -0.37 6.08
CA LEU A 24 0.89 0.52 6.64
C LEU A 24 -0.37 0.69 5.81
N HIS A 25 -0.43 0.20 4.56
CA HIS A 25 -1.51 0.52 3.62
C HIS A 25 -2.93 0.24 4.16
N ASP A 26 -3.10 -0.79 4.99
CA ASP A 26 -4.38 -1.22 5.56
C ASP A 26 -4.62 -0.81 7.03
N ILE A 27 -3.77 0.03 7.64
CA ILE A 27 -3.98 0.44 9.06
C ILE A 27 -5.28 1.23 9.28
N GLY A 28 -5.92 1.65 8.20
CA GLY A 28 -7.19 2.37 8.21
C GLY A 28 -8.44 1.49 8.14
N ASP A 29 -8.34 0.17 7.96
CA ASP A 29 -9.48 -0.72 7.71
C ASP A 29 -10.60 -0.58 8.76
N GLU A 30 -10.24 -0.56 10.03
CA GLU A 30 -11.21 -0.46 11.13
C GLU A 30 -11.73 0.97 11.35
N LEU A 31 -11.01 1.98 10.85
CA LEU A 31 -11.28 3.40 11.13
C LEU A 31 -12.07 4.06 10.00
N ALA A 32 -11.81 3.66 8.75
CA ALA A 32 -12.39 4.21 7.55
C ALA A 32 -12.60 3.10 6.49
N PRO A 33 -13.44 2.07 6.73
CA PRO A 33 -13.52 0.86 5.90
C PRO A 33 -13.87 1.09 4.43
N TYR A 34 -14.46 2.25 4.09
CA TYR A 34 -14.82 2.60 2.71
C TYR A 34 -13.80 3.53 2.03
N THR A 35 -12.87 4.10 2.79
CA THR A 35 -11.92 5.13 2.35
C THR A 35 -10.58 5.00 3.06
N HIS A 36 -10.18 3.78 3.42
CA HIS A 36 -9.01 3.55 4.27
C HIS A 36 -7.73 3.94 3.55
N GLY A 37 -7.64 3.64 2.25
CA GLY A 37 -6.54 4.09 1.39
C GLY A 37 -6.36 5.61 1.42
N GLU A 38 -7.43 6.38 1.27
CA GLU A 38 -7.40 7.86 1.35
C GLU A 38 -6.92 8.33 2.74
N MET A 39 -7.43 7.71 3.81
CA MET A 39 -7.02 8.02 5.18
C MET A 39 -5.52 7.78 5.38
N VAL A 40 -5.03 6.61 4.97
CA VAL A 40 -3.61 6.24 5.14
C VAL A 40 -2.72 7.11 4.25
N ALA A 41 -3.12 7.36 3.01
CA ALA A 41 -2.42 8.28 2.11
C ALA A 41 -2.27 9.68 2.73
N ALA A 42 -3.32 10.21 3.38
CA ALA A 42 -3.23 11.49 4.08
C ALA A 42 -2.19 11.50 5.20
N ILE A 43 -2.04 10.39 5.94
CA ILE A 43 -1.00 10.23 6.98
C ILE A 43 0.39 10.17 6.35
N LEU A 44 0.55 9.42 5.26
CA LEU A 44 1.85 9.12 4.66
C LEU A 44 2.38 10.23 3.73
N LYS A 45 1.49 11.04 3.13
CA LYS A 45 1.82 12.07 2.13
C LYS A 45 3.02 12.97 2.47
N PRO A 46 3.26 13.37 3.73
CA PRO A 46 4.46 14.17 4.06
C PRO A 46 5.78 13.39 3.96
N TYR A 47 5.74 12.06 4.07
CA TYR A 47 6.88 11.20 4.38
C TYR A 47 7.31 10.28 3.26
N ILE A 48 6.46 10.01 2.26
CA ILE A 48 6.77 9.10 1.15
C ILE A 48 6.58 9.75 -0.21
N GLU A 49 7.25 9.23 -1.23
CA GLU A 49 7.16 9.77 -2.59
C GLU A 49 5.71 9.82 -3.11
N PRO A 50 5.34 10.85 -3.89
CA PRO A 50 3.97 11.02 -4.40
C PRO A 50 3.40 9.79 -5.09
N ARG A 51 4.23 9.05 -5.83
CA ARG A 51 3.85 7.79 -6.48
C ARG A 51 3.35 6.75 -5.47
N ILE A 52 4.12 6.48 -4.41
CA ILE A 52 3.74 5.49 -3.40
C ILE A 52 2.51 5.97 -2.62
N CYS A 53 2.41 7.27 -2.34
CA CYS A 53 1.22 7.84 -1.73
C CYS A 53 -0.04 7.59 -2.58
N TRP A 54 0.07 7.77 -3.90
CA TRP A 54 -1.03 7.50 -4.82
C TRP A 54 -1.39 6.02 -4.88
N ILE A 55 -0.39 5.12 -4.86
CA ILE A 55 -0.64 3.67 -4.77
C ILE A 55 -1.46 3.36 -3.52
N VAL A 56 -1.04 3.85 -2.34
CA VAL A 56 -1.76 3.62 -1.07
C VAL A 56 -3.16 4.22 -1.11
N GLU A 57 -3.34 5.40 -1.69
CA GLU A 57 -4.66 6.03 -1.80
C GLU A 57 -5.65 5.17 -2.61
N HIS A 58 -5.15 4.50 -3.65
CA HIS A 58 -5.99 3.84 -4.66
C HIS A 58 -6.01 2.32 -4.58
N HIS A 59 -5.14 1.69 -3.78
CA HIS A 59 -4.95 0.24 -3.80
C HIS A 59 -6.25 -0.54 -3.60
N GLY A 60 -7.15 -0.11 -2.71
CA GLY A 60 -8.42 -0.79 -2.47
C GLY A 60 -9.29 -0.94 -3.74
N VAL A 61 -9.32 0.09 -4.60
CA VAL A 61 -10.05 0.04 -5.87
C VAL A 61 -9.33 -0.86 -6.89
N PHE A 62 -8.00 -0.88 -6.88
CA PHE A 62 -7.20 -1.73 -7.77
C PHE A 62 -7.27 -3.22 -7.37
N GLN A 63 -7.39 -3.50 -6.08
CA GLN A 63 -7.50 -4.85 -5.52
C GLN A 63 -8.81 -5.54 -5.95
N MET A 64 -9.84 -4.78 -6.34
CA MET A 64 -11.15 -5.33 -6.74
C MET A 64 -11.08 -6.28 -7.94
N VAL A 65 -10.06 -6.19 -8.80
CA VAL A 65 -9.81 -7.19 -9.85
C VAL A 65 -9.75 -8.62 -9.29
N HIS A 66 -9.28 -8.77 -8.03
CA HIS A 66 -9.11 -10.05 -7.35
C HIS A 66 -10.29 -10.45 -6.46
N TYR A 67 -11.07 -9.48 -5.94
CA TYR A 67 -12.11 -9.70 -4.91
C TYR A 67 -13.54 -9.33 -5.30
N ALA A 68 -13.74 -8.62 -6.41
CA ALA A 68 -15.06 -8.12 -6.82
C ALA A 68 -16.13 -9.22 -6.96
N ARG A 69 -15.71 -10.44 -7.35
CA ARG A 69 -16.62 -11.59 -7.47
C ARG A 69 -17.17 -12.07 -6.13
N GLN A 70 -16.43 -11.84 -5.05
CA GLN A 70 -16.78 -12.24 -3.70
C GLN A 70 -17.60 -11.15 -2.99
N THR A 71 -17.40 -9.87 -3.34
CA THR A 71 -18.09 -8.71 -2.74
C THR A 71 -19.31 -8.25 -3.55
N GLY A 72 -19.42 -8.63 -4.83
CA GLY A 72 -20.44 -8.12 -5.75
C GLY A 72 -20.12 -6.73 -6.31
N GLU A 73 -18.88 -6.27 -6.13
CA GLU A 73 -18.40 -4.98 -6.64
C GLU A 73 -17.97 -5.07 -8.11
N ASP A 74 -17.57 -3.92 -8.67
CA ASP A 74 -17.10 -3.82 -10.05
C ASP A 74 -15.61 -4.21 -10.15
N PRO A 75 -15.24 -5.32 -10.82
CA PRO A 75 -13.84 -5.71 -11.00
C PRO A 75 -13.03 -4.70 -11.81
N ASP A 76 -13.70 -3.89 -12.63
CA ASP A 76 -13.09 -2.89 -13.51
C ASP A 76 -13.18 -1.47 -12.91
N ALA A 77 -13.50 -1.33 -11.62
CA ALA A 77 -13.61 -0.02 -10.96
C ALA A 77 -12.33 0.83 -11.08
N ARG A 78 -11.16 0.19 -11.17
CA ARG A 78 -9.87 0.86 -11.38
C ARG A 78 -9.77 1.58 -12.73
N GLU A 79 -10.54 1.17 -13.73
CA GLU A 79 -10.47 1.69 -15.09
C GLU A 79 -10.78 3.19 -15.17
N ARG A 80 -11.46 3.75 -14.16
CA ARG A 80 -11.64 5.20 -14.00
C ARG A 80 -10.32 5.99 -13.90
N TYR A 81 -9.22 5.31 -13.55
CA TYR A 81 -7.87 5.88 -13.48
C TYR A 81 -7.00 5.56 -14.69
N ARG A 82 -7.54 4.89 -15.72
CA ARG A 82 -6.75 4.48 -16.89
C ARG A 82 -6.10 5.70 -17.56
N GLY A 83 -4.80 5.58 -17.82
CA GLY A 83 -3.99 6.66 -18.39
C GLY A 83 -3.25 7.51 -17.35
N HIS A 84 -3.49 7.31 -16.05
CA HIS A 84 -2.64 7.87 -15.01
C HIS A 84 -1.25 7.25 -15.05
N GLU A 85 -0.19 8.05 -14.84
CA GLU A 85 1.21 7.59 -14.97
C GLU A 85 1.56 6.45 -14.00
N TRP A 86 0.92 6.39 -12.84
CA TRP A 86 1.15 5.36 -11.81
C TRP A 86 0.09 4.26 -11.78
N PHE A 87 -0.75 4.16 -12.82
CA PHE A 87 -1.77 3.11 -12.91
C PHE A 87 -1.14 1.72 -12.81
N GLU A 88 -0.12 1.44 -13.61
CA GLU A 88 0.53 0.13 -13.62
C GLU A 88 1.32 -0.12 -12.33
N ASP A 89 1.91 0.91 -11.70
CA ASP A 89 2.57 0.77 -10.40
C ASP A 89 1.59 0.32 -9.30
N CYS A 90 0.35 0.83 -9.30
CA CYS A 90 -0.67 0.43 -8.33
C CYS A 90 -1.22 -0.96 -8.62
N ALA A 91 -1.40 -1.32 -9.90
CA ALA A 91 -1.76 -2.69 -10.29
C ALA A 91 -0.68 -3.70 -9.85
N GLU A 92 0.60 -3.39 -10.06
CA GLU A 92 1.73 -4.20 -9.60
C GLU A 92 1.73 -4.34 -8.07
N PHE A 93 1.48 -3.24 -7.33
CA PHE A 93 1.39 -3.31 -5.87
C PHE A 93 0.31 -4.30 -5.43
N CYS A 94 -0.90 -4.16 -6.00
CA CYS A 94 -2.02 -5.03 -5.72
C CYS A 94 -1.77 -6.48 -6.12
N GLU A 95 -0.93 -6.75 -7.13
CA GLU A 95 -0.60 -8.10 -7.61
C GLU A 95 0.54 -8.77 -6.83
N ILE A 96 1.49 -8.00 -6.30
CA ILE A 96 2.72 -8.56 -5.72
C ILE A 96 2.72 -8.49 -4.19
N TYR A 97 2.16 -7.43 -3.61
CA TYR A 97 2.34 -7.11 -2.19
C TYR A 97 1.04 -7.02 -1.38
N ASP A 98 -0.14 -7.13 -1.97
CA ASP A 98 -1.40 -6.96 -1.24
C ASP A 98 -2.23 -8.26 -1.28
N GLN A 99 -2.99 -8.49 -2.35
CA GLN A 99 -3.99 -9.55 -2.48
C GLN A 99 -3.47 -11.00 -2.21
N ASN A 100 -2.17 -11.24 -2.33
CA ASN A 100 -1.49 -12.52 -2.21
C ASN A 100 -0.78 -12.66 -0.85
N CYS A 101 -0.94 -11.67 0.03
CA CYS A 101 -0.32 -11.60 1.35
C CYS A 101 -1.22 -12.15 2.46
N PHE A 102 -1.85 -13.30 2.20
CA PHE A 102 -2.70 -14.05 3.13
C PHE A 102 -2.26 -15.51 3.28
N ASP A 103 -1.00 -15.83 2.96
CA ASP A 103 -0.48 -17.20 3.04
C ASP A 103 -0.02 -17.52 4.47
N PRO A 104 -0.69 -18.43 5.19
CA PRO A 104 -0.33 -18.79 6.56
C PRO A 104 1.02 -19.52 6.67
N ALA A 105 1.54 -20.08 5.57
CA ALA A 105 2.84 -20.74 5.54
C ALA A 105 4.00 -19.77 5.24
N TYR A 106 3.71 -18.53 4.84
CA TYR A 106 4.75 -17.56 4.51
C TYR A 106 5.41 -17.03 5.77
N GLU A 107 6.72 -17.25 5.89
CA GLU A 107 7.52 -16.73 6.98
C GLU A 107 7.72 -15.22 6.80
N SER A 108 6.94 -14.43 7.53
CA SER A 108 7.06 -12.96 7.57
C SER A 108 8.14 -12.53 8.56
N LEU A 109 8.83 -11.43 8.26
CA LEU A 109 9.70 -10.75 9.21
C LEU A 109 8.84 -10.22 10.38
N PRO A 110 9.39 -10.22 11.61
CA PRO A 110 8.66 -9.76 12.78
C PRO A 110 8.53 -8.23 12.78
N ILE A 111 7.57 -7.67 13.52
CA ILE A 111 7.28 -6.23 13.49
C ILE A 111 8.49 -5.38 13.92
N GLU A 112 9.28 -5.90 14.86
CA GLU A 112 10.49 -5.29 15.41
C GLU A 112 11.56 -5.04 14.34
N PHE A 113 11.58 -5.86 13.27
CA PHE A 113 12.47 -5.64 12.13
C PHE A 113 12.18 -4.29 11.44
N PHE A 114 10.90 -3.92 11.34
CA PHE A 114 10.45 -2.74 10.61
C PHE A 114 10.51 -1.46 11.44
N GLU A 115 10.61 -1.53 12.77
CA GLU A 115 10.62 -0.35 13.65
C GLU A 115 11.65 0.71 13.22
N SER A 116 12.87 0.27 12.88
CA SER A 116 13.93 1.19 12.47
C SER A 116 13.66 1.84 11.11
N ILE A 117 13.03 1.10 10.18
CA ILE A 117 12.63 1.60 8.86
C ILE A 117 11.54 2.66 9.03
N ILE A 118 10.50 2.35 9.81
CA ILE A 118 9.42 3.28 10.13
C ILE A 118 9.98 4.53 10.81
N GLY A 119 10.87 4.37 11.80
CA GLY A 119 11.53 5.50 12.46
C GLY A 119 12.28 6.42 11.48
N ARG A 120 12.97 5.86 10.47
CA ARG A 120 13.67 6.64 9.43
C ARG A 120 12.70 7.32 8.47
N VAL A 121 11.67 6.61 8.00
CA VAL A 121 10.68 7.16 7.06
C VAL A 121 9.92 8.33 7.69
N PHE A 122 9.52 8.21 8.96
CA PHE A 122 8.77 9.25 9.69
C PHE A 122 9.66 10.27 10.42
N ALA A 123 10.99 10.19 10.30
CA ALA A 123 11.92 11.08 11.00
C ALA A 123 11.69 12.57 10.69
N GLY A 124 11.15 12.87 9.51
CA GLY A 124 10.74 14.22 9.14
C GLY A 124 10.05 14.25 7.77
N PRO A 125 9.19 15.25 7.54
CA PRO A 125 8.50 15.39 6.27
C PRO A 125 9.48 15.77 5.14
N ARG A 126 9.41 15.03 4.03
CA ARG A 126 10.26 15.23 2.84
C ARG A 126 9.49 15.77 1.64
N TYR A 127 8.17 15.56 1.62
CA TYR A 127 7.32 15.82 0.44
C TYR A 127 6.25 16.90 0.68
N LEU A 128 6.18 17.49 1.88
CA LEU A 128 5.36 18.68 2.13
C LEU A 128 5.88 19.87 1.30
N GLY A 129 5.03 20.41 0.42
CA GLY A 129 5.33 21.60 -0.41
C GLY A 129 5.84 21.32 -1.83
N ARG A 130 5.96 20.05 -2.24
CA ARG A 130 6.14 19.67 -3.65
C ARG A 130 4.76 19.31 -4.20
N ALA A 131 4.05 20.32 -4.70
CA ALA A 131 2.81 20.17 -5.45
C ALA A 131 3.10 20.06 -6.95
#